data_AF-A0A9X0I5H7-F1
#
_entry.id   AF-A0A9X0I5H7-F1
#
_cell.length_a   1.000
_cell.length_b   1.000
_cell.length_c   1.000
_cell.angle_alpha   90.00
_cell.angle_beta   90.00
_cell.angle_gamma   90.00
#
_symmetry.space_group_name_H-M   'P 1'
#
loop_
_entity.id
_entity.type
_entity.pdbx_description
1 polymer ?
#
loop_
_entity_poly.entity_id
_entity_poly.type
_entity_poly.pdbx_seq_one_letter_code
_entity_poly.pdbx_strand_id
1 'polypeptide(L)'
;MQVDPDRSTEFEQVWGEVARSIGQESANLAQELYREPGSVYHVVTDWTDEESFRRFETSESHRGHRARLDPFRCAVRMTTMRLVHRLPADRSA
;
A
#
# COMPACT_ATOMS: atom_id res chain seq x y z
N MET A 1 5.42 6.84 -4.69
CA MET A 1 5.74 7.58 -3.46
C MET A 1 7.24 7.72 -3.36
N GLN A 2 7.74 8.95 -3.28
CA GLN A 2 9.14 9.21 -3.04
C GLN A 2 9.42 9.10 -1.54
N VAL A 3 10.40 8.29 -1.18
CA VAL A 3 10.87 8.11 0.19
C VAL A 3 12.29 8.66 0.33
N ASP A 4 12.66 9.10 1.52
CA ASP A 4 14.04 9.44 1.85
C ASP A 4 14.96 8.21 1.65
N PRO A 5 15.97 8.28 0.75
CA PRO A 5 16.88 7.17 0.51
C PRO A 5 17.47 6.58 1.79
N ASP A 6 17.85 7.42 2.75
CA ASP A 6 18.55 7.00 3.97
C ASP A 6 17.61 6.28 4.95
N ARG A 7 16.30 6.41 4.75
CA ARG A 7 15.26 5.79 5.59
C ARG A 7 14.47 4.70 4.88
N SER A 8 14.92 4.26 3.69
CA SER A 8 14.23 3.25 2.87
C SER A 8 13.95 1.94 3.63
N THR A 9 14.95 1.43 4.37
CA THR A 9 14.82 0.19 5.15
C THR A 9 13.82 0.33 6.30
N GLU A 10 13.87 1.46 7.02
CA GLU A 10 12.94 1.74 8.12
C GLU A 10 11.51 1.90 7.58
N PHE A 11 11.36 2.59 6.45
CA PHE A 11 10.09 2.70 5.75
C PHE A 11 9.51 1.33 5.39
N GLU A 12 10.30 0.42 4.81
CA GLU A 12 9.83 -0.93 4.45
C GLU A 12 9.33 -1.73 5.66
N GLN A 13 10.01 -1.60 6.81
CA GLN A 13 9.59 -2.22 8.07
C GLN A 13 8.26 -1.66 8.57
N VAL A 14 8.16 -0.33 8.69
CA VAL A 14 6.94 0.34 9.16
C VAL A 14 5.78 0.10 8.20
N TRP A 15 6.05 0.11 6.89
CA TRP A 15 5.05 -0.25 5.88
C TRP A 15 4.54 -1.67 6.10
N GLY A 16 5.42 -2.65 6.32
CA GLY A 16 5.01 -4.04 6.56
C GLY A 16 4.11 -4.21 7.78
N GLU A 17 4.37 -3.45 8.86
CA GLU A 17 3.50 -3.44 10.04
C GLU A 17 2.14 -2.80 9.77
N VAL A 18 2.12 -1.67 9.08
CA VAL A 18 0.89 -1.00 8.66
C VAL A 18 0.07 -1.92 7.73
N ALA A 19 0.71 -2.50 6.71
CA ALA A 19 0.07 -3.39 5.74
C ALA A 19 -0.56 -4.62 6.41
N ARG A 20 0.10 -5.22 7.41
CA ARG A 20 -0.52 -6.31 8.20
C ARG A 20 -1.79 -5.89 8.93
N SER A 21 -1.83 -4.66 9.45
CA SER A 21 -3.03 -4.12 10.09
C SER A 21 -4.15 -3.85 9.08
N ILE A 22 -3.83 -3.29 7.91
CA ILE A 22 -4.81 -3.05 6.84
C ILE A 22 -5.34 -4.37 6.27
N GLY A 23 -4.49 -5.38 6.13
CA GLY A 23 -4.87 -6.71 5.65
C GLY A 23 -5.84 -7.48 6.56
N GLN A 24 -6.18 -6.94 7.74
CA GLN A 24 -7.24 -7.46 8.61
C GLN A 24 -8.63 -6.90 8.25
N GLU A 25 -8.70 -5.85 7.44
CA GLU A 25 -9.97 -5.35 6.90
C GLU A 25 -10.57 -6.39 5.96
N SER A 26 -11.82 -6.79 6.20
CA SER A 26 -12.48 -7.86 5.43
C SER A 26 -12.63 -7.54 3.94
N ALA A 27 -12.65 -6.26 3.59
CA ALA A 27 -12.71 -5.77 2.21
C ALA A 27 -11.33 -5.64 1.55
N ASN A 28 -10.22 -5.80 2.30
CA ASN A 28 -8.87 -5.76 1.73
C ASN A 28 -8.49 -7.13 1.17
N LEU A 29 -8.10 -7.16 -0.10
CA LEU A 29 -7.72 -8.37 -0.82
C LEU A 29 -6.21 -8.57 -0.87
N ALA A 30 -5.44 -7.48 -0.93
CA ALA A 30 -3.98 -7.53 -0.97
C ALA A 30 -3.34 -6.20 -0.53
N GLN A 31 -2.10 -6.31 -0.06
CA GLN A 31 -1.15 -5.23 0.17
C GLN A 31 0.17 -5.58 -0.49
N GLU A 32 0.62 -4.77 -1.45
CA GLU A 32 1.84 -5.00 -2.20
C GLU A 32 2.71 -3.74 -2.17
N LEU A 33 4.02 -3.94 -1.98
CA LEU A 33 5.02 -2.88 -2.04
C LEU A 33 6.03 -3.21 -3.12
N TYR A 34 6.17 -2.32 -4.08
CA TYR A 34 7.20 -2.38 -5.10
C TYR A 34 8.16 -1.21 -4.93
N ARG A 35 9.42 -1.43 -5.29
CA ARG A 35 10.47 -0.41 -5.27
C ARG A 35 11.09 -0.32 -6.66
N GLU A 36 11.18 0.88 -7.21
CA GLU A 36 11.99 1.16 -8.40
C GLU A 36 13.47 1.30 -8.01
N PRO A 37 14.41 1.19 -8.98
CA PRO A 37 15.79 1.60 -8.72
C PRO A 37 15.85 3.02 -8.12
N GLY A 38 16.49 3.16 -6.96
CA GLY A 38 16.47 4.39 -6.16
C GLY A 38 15.53 4.28 -4.96
N SER A 39 14.72 5.30 -4.71
CA SER A 39 13.87 5.44 -3.51
C SER A 39 12.41 5.80 -3.83
N VAL A 40 11.95 5.40 -5.03
CA VAL A 40 10.53 5.47 -5.41
C VAL A 40 9.86 4.13 -5.11
N TYR A 41 8.78 4.19 -4.35
CA TYR A 41 7.96 3.04 -3.97
C TYR A 41 6.55 3.14 -4.56
N HIS A 42 6.01 2.00 -5.01
CA HIS A 42 4.61 1.86 -5.37
C HIS A 42 3.91 1.01 -4.33
N VAL A 43 2.92 1.59 -3.68
CA VAL A 43 2.02 0.88 -2.77
C VAL A 43 0.77 0.53 -3.57
N VAL A 44 0.49 -0.75 -3.71
CA VAL A 44 -0.72 -1.26 -4.38
C VAL A 44 -1.55 -1.98 -3.34
N THR A 45 -2.79 -1.54 -3.17
CA THR A 45 -3.75 -2.16 -2.26
C THR A 45 -4.96 -2.60 -3.06
N ASP A 46 -5.29 -3.88 -2.99
CA ASP A 46 -6.44 -4.46 -3.68
C ASP A 46 -7.62 -4.52 -2.71
N TRP A 47 -8.81 -4.17 -3.19
CA TRP A 47 -10.02 -4.06 -2.39
C TRP A 47 -11.20 -4.65 -3.16
N THR A 48 -12.22 -5.13 -2.44
CA THR A 48 -13.44 -5.67 -3.05
C THR A 48 -14.14 -4.66 -3.96
N ASP A 49 -14.11 -3.38 -3.59
CA ASP A 49 -14.77 -2.28 -4.29
C ASP A 49 -14.20 -0.92 -3.83
N GLU A 50 -14.43 0.12 -4.64
CA GLU A 50 -13.96 1.48 -4.31
C GLU A 50 -14.66 2.08 -3.09
N GLU A 51 -15.94 1.78 -2.83
CA GLU A 51 -16.68 2.35 -1.70
C GLU A 51 -16.06 1.92 -0.36
N SER A 52 -15.74 0.64 -0.23
CA SER A 52 -15.06 0.05 0.92
C SER A 52 -13.69 0.71 1.15
N PHE A 53 -12.92 0.92 0.08
CA PHE A 53 -11.66 1.67 0.17
C PHE A 53 -11.87 3.11 0.64
N ARG A 54 -12.86 3.85 0.11
CA ARG A 54 -13.15 5.23 0.53
C ARG A 54 -13.59 5.33 1.98
N ARG A 55 -14.38 4.37 2.46
CA ARG A 55 -14.74 4.27 3.89
C ARG A 55 -13.50 4.08 4.74
N PHE A 56 -12.62 3.15 4.35
CA PHE A 56 -11.34 2.94 5.04
C PHE A 56 -10.45 4.20 4.99
N GLU A 57 -10.35 4.87 3.85
CA GLU A 57 -9.52 6.06 3.63
C GLU A 57 -9.85 7.20 4.61
N THR A 58 -11.10 7.29 5.07
CA THR A 58 -11.56 8.32 6.01
C THR A 58 -11.55 7.86 7.47
N SER A 59 -11.23 6.59 7.74
CA SER A 59 -11.24 5.98 9.08
C SER A 59 -10.12 6.52 9.99
N GLU A 60 -10.31 6.37 11.30
CA GLU A 60 -9.26 6.67 12.30
C GLU A 60 -8.05 5.76 12.16
N SER A 61 -8.29 4.48 11.86
CA SER A 61 -7.23 3.49 11.62
C SER A 61 -6.29 3.97 10.50
N HIS A 62 -6.86 4.37 9.36
CA HIS A 62 -6.08 4.88 8.24
C HIS A 62 -5.34 6.19 8.58
N ARG A 63 -5.93 7.10 9.36
CA ARG A 63 -5.21 8.30 9.84
C ARG A 63 -3.98 7.93 10.68
N GLY A 64 -4.12 6.96 11.57
CA GLY A 64 -3.00 6.45 12.38
C GLY A 64 -1.91 5.79 11.53
N HIS A 65 -2.28 4.96 10.56
CA HIS A 65 -1.35 4.37 9.59
C HIS A 65 -0.60 5.44 8.79
N ARG A 66 -1.33 6.45 8.31
CA ARG A 66 -0.74 7.56 7.56
C ARG A 66 0.25 8.35 8.41
N ALA A 67 -0.08 8.65 9.66
CA ALA A 67 0.81 9.37 10.58
C ALA A 67 2.13 8.61 10.82
N ARG A 68 2.10 7.27 10.87
CA ARG A 68 3.32 6.44 10.99
C ARG A 68 4.21 6.48 9.75
N LEU A 69 3.61 6.64 8.57
CA LEU A 69 4.34 6.63 7.29
C LEU A 69 4.77 8.03 6.82
N ASP A 70 4.09 9.08 7.26
CA ASP A 70 4.36 10.47 6.87
C ASP A 70 5.81 10.91 7.07
N PRO A 71 6.53 10.53 8.15
CA PRO A 71 7.93 10.91 8.35
C PRO A 71 8.89 10.44 7.25
N PHE A 72 8.50 9.45 6.46
CA PHE A 72 9.31 8.90 5.37
C PHE A 72 9.01 9.54 4.02
N ARG A 73 7.88 10.25 3.89
CA ARG A 73 7.33 10.68 2.61
C ARG A 73 7.92 12.01 2.17
N CYS A 74 8.60 12.02 1.03
CA CYS A 74 8.98 13.25 0.34
C CYS A 74 7.89 13.71 -0.63
N ALA A 75 7.25 12.77 -1.34
CA ALA A 75 6.16 13.06 -2.27
C ALA A 75 5.24 11.84 -2.44
N VAL A 76 3.95 12.07 -2.61
CA VAL A 76 2.97 11.01 -2.87
C VAL A 76 2.03 11.41 -3.99
N ARG A 77 1.71 10.45 -4.85
CA ARG A 77 0.62 10.51 -5.82
C ARG A 77 -0.24 9.28 -5.60
N MET A 78 -1.55 9.46 -5.58
CA MET A 78 -2.52 8.39 -5.41
C MET A 78 -3.47 8.40 -6.60
N THR A 79 -3.85 7.20 -7.07
CA THR A 79 -4.91 7.01 -8.05
C THR A 79 -5.64 5.71 -7.71
N THR A 80 -6.95 5.67 -7.94
CA THR A 80 -7.71 4.42 -7.93
C THR A 80 -7.71 3.81 -9.33
N MET A 81 -7.75 2.48 -9.39
CA MET A 81 -7.72 1.71 -10.63
C MET A 81 -8.71 0.55 -10.54
N ARG A 82 -9.21 0.09 -11.69
CA ARG A 82 -10.01 -1.12 -11.79
C ARG A 82 -9.17 -2.24 -12.39
N LEU A 83 -9.08 -3.37 -11.69
CA LEU A 83 -8.48 -4.59 -12.24
C LEU A 83 -9.35 -5.09 -13.41
N VAL A 84 -8.80 -5.09 -14.62
CA VAL A 84 -9.53 -5.55 -15.83
C VAL A 84 -9.28 -7.04 -16.08
N HIS A 85 -8.03 -7.49 -15.95
CA HIS A 85 -7.65 -8.89 -16.05
C HIS A 85 -6.52 -9.20 -15.07
N ARG A 86 -6.57 -10.39 -14.45
CA ARG A 86 -5.45 -11.00 -13.71
C ARG A 86 -5.29 -12.42 -14.22
N LEU A 87 -4.11 -12.72 -14.75
CA LEU A 87 -3.74 -14.07 -15.17
C LEU A 87 -2.80 -14.63 -14.09
N PRO A 88 -3.19 -15.69 -13.37
CA PRO A 88 -2.27 -16.35 -12.44
C PRO A 88 -1.14 -17.02 -13.22
N ALA A 89 0.01 -17.22 -12.58
CA ALA A 89 1.09 -18.00 -13.17
C ALA A 89 0.59 -19.42 -13.43
N ASP A 90 0.85 -19.93 -14.63
CA ASP A 90 0.68 -21.35 -14.91
C ASP A 90 1.81 -22.11 -14.18
N ARG A 91 1.48 -22.69 -13.04
CA ARG A 91 2.41 -23.50 -12.23
C ARG A 91 2.26 -24.99 -12.51
N SER A 92 1.75 -25.36 -13.69
CA SER A 92 1.76 -26.75 -14.13
C SER A 92 3.21 -27.18 -14.39
N ALA A 93 3.75 -28.00 -13.50
CA ALA A 93 5.02 -28.70 -13.65
C ALA A 93 4.74 -30.14 -14.13
#